data_AF-A0A1Y9G8C1-F1
#
_entry.id   AF-A0A1Y9G8C1-F1
#
_cell.length_a   1.000
_cell.length_b   1.000
_cell.length_c   1.000
_cell.angle_alpha   90.00
_cell.angle_beta   90.00
_cell.angle_gamma   90.00
#
_symmetry.space_group_name_H-M   'P 1'
#
loop_
_entity.id
_entity.type
_entity.pdbx_description
1 polymer ?
#
loop_
_entity_poly.entity_id
_entity_poly.type
_entity_poly.pdbx_seq_one_letter_code
_entity_poly.pdbx_strand_id
1 'polypeptide(L)'
;MEKGAPDIRNEGEPPVKRSRETMTRKEEPVGNVVGCALVEQLSGMTGGKLLHPSQDNGDDLMVQTIGAVRTKPGRGVRTLSVSCSDKMARWAIVGVQGALLMLLLEKPIYFKTLVLCKDTDHCVEALRRAIWGRLEAAIETLKEPGGSDSFPGHCPDIVTAQNGLPFRFRKNRPQPKNDNGKYQPSPCGIVWCNVSERPHEVEISGRRHGVTKRKLTTPTARLRISKIELFASFLRTYERQTIAMDDGRHSIPPNEPTDGGAEDLNNLVSSQRQQHNRTITDHHRAVAATAAVAGESAAAMECTSQQNGRQPVSDIAKLCYSAAKALSTDYRQRWTSVRDAAFGGWTEKPASFEQFQIDGSEPAP
;
A
#
# COMPACT_ATOMS: atom_id res chain seq x y z
N MET A 1 15.73 20.84 -74.15
CA MET A 1 14.49 21.53 -74.53
C MET A 1 13.59 21.47 -73.32
N GLU A 2 13.16 22.52 -72.63
CA GLU A 2 13.34 23.96 -72.71
C GLU A 2 13.04 24.50 -71.29
N LYS A 3 13.66 25.62 -70.90
CA LYS A 3 13.61 26.20 -69.54
C LYS A 3 12.29 26.93 -69.30
N GLY A 4 11.80 26.90 -68.06
CA GLY A 4 10.73 27.79 -67.60
C GLY A 4 10.78 28.03 -66.10
N ALA A 5 11.25 29.22 -65.70
CA ALA A 5 11.00 29.89 -64.42
C ALA A 5 11.18 31.40 -64.68
N PRO A 6 10.71 32.34 -63.84
CA PRO A 6 9.75 32.25 -62.72
C PRO A 6 8.57 33.24 -62.89
N ASP A 7 7.56 33.20 -62.01
CA ASP A 7 6.70 34.38 -61.81
C ASP A 7 6.47 34.64 -60.31
N ILE A 8 6.87 35.83 -59.88
CA ILE A 8 6.71 36.43 -58.56
C ILE A 8 5.99 37.75 -58.80
N ARG A 9 4.79 37.87 -58.22
CA ARG A 9 4.11 39.06 -57.65
C ARG A 9 2.70 38.56 -57.27
N ASN A 10 2.11 38.85 -56.11
CA ASN A 10 2.05 40.11 -55.40
C ASN A 10 1.76 39.86 -53.91
N GLU A 11 2.40 40.62 -53.03
CA GLU A 11 2.20 40.61 -51.58
C GLU A 11 0.80 41.10 -51.22
N GLY A 12 0.07 40.32 -50.42
CA GLY A 12 -1.22 40.68 -49.84
C GLY A 12 -1.16 40.49 -48.31
N GLU A 13 -1.56 41.53 -47.58
CA GLU A 13 -1.46 41.70 -46.13
C GLU A 13 -1.93 40.52 -45.26
N PRO A 14 -1.38 40.37 -44.04
CA PRO A 14 -1.83 39.36 -43.07
C PRO A 14 -3.26 39.67 -42.56
N PRO A 15 -4.11 38.66 -42.34
CA PRO A 15 -5.50 38.88 -41.96
C PRO A 15 -5.66 39.48 -40.56
N VAL A 16 -6.47 40.53 -40.50
CA VAL A 16 -6.85 41.32 -39.33
C VAL A 16 -7.53 40.47 -38.25
N LYS A 17 -7.13 40.69 -36.98
CA LYS A 17 -7.79 40.13 -35.78
C LYS A 17 -9.26 40.55 -35.75
N ARG A 18 -10.18 39.59 -35.89
CA ARG A 18 -11.62 39.81 -35.62
C ARG A 18 -11.82 40.17 -34.15
N SER A 19 -12.31 41.38 -33.92
CA SER A 19 -12.91 41.86 -32.68
C SER A 19 -14.13 41.00 -32.35
N ARG A 20 -14.18 40.51 -31.10
CA ARG A 20 -15.28 39.69 -30.60
C ARG A 20 -16.48 40.59 -30.31
N GLU A 21 -17.54 40.43 -31.10
CA GLU A 21 -18.83 41.06 -30.89
C GLU A 21 -19.44 40.65 -29.54
N THR A 22 -19.98 41.65 -28.86
CA THR A 22 -20.60 41.58 -27.55
C THR A 22 -21.97 40.91 -27.66
N MET A 23 -22.06 39.61 -27.35
CA MET A 23 -23.35 39.00 -27.00
C MET A 23 -23.61 39.17 -25.51
N THR A 24 -24.60 40.00 -25.21
CA THR A 24 -25.17 40.22 -23.87
C THR A 24 -25.65 38.91 -23.25
N ARG A 25 -24.90 38.41 -22.26
CA ARG A 25 -25.33 37.32 -21.39
C ARG A 25 -26.05 37.94 -20.19
N LYS A 26 -27.29 37.52 -19.96
CA LYS A 26 -28.08 37.83 -18.76
C LYS A 26 -27.23 37.62 -17.51
N GLU A 27 -27.18 38.63 -16.66
CA GLU A 27 -26.63 38.56 -15.31
C GLU A 27 -27.51 37.64 -14.46
N GLU A 28 -26.94 36.50 -14.04
CA GLU A 28 -27.44 35.75 -12.89
C GLU A 28 -26.46 35.97 -11.73
N PRO A 29 -26.94 36.03 -10.48
CA PRO A 29 -26.20 36.61 -9.37
C PRO A 29 -24.95 35.78 -9.07
N VAL A 30 -23.87 36.50 -8.78
CA VAL A 30 -22.57 35.99 -8.33
C VAL A 30 -22.78 35.12 -7.09
N GLY A 31 -22.93 33.82 -7.31
CA GLY A 31 -22.93 32.80 -6.27
C GLY A 31 -21.52 32.70 -5.69
N ASN A 32 -21.38 33.16 -4.46
CA ASN A 32 -20.22 33.08 -3.58
C ASN A 32 -19.14 32.10 -4.04
N VAL A 33 -17.97 32.65 -4.41
CA VAL A 33 -16.71 31.93 -4.20
C VAL A 33 -16.65 31.68 -2.70
N VAL A 34 -17.03 30.48 -2.27
CA VAL A 34 -16.74 30.02 -0.93
C VAL A 34 -15.23 29.90 -0.88
N GLY A 35 -14.59 30.99 -0.47
CA GLY A 35 -13.26 30.98 0.08
C GLY A 35 -13.28 29.83 1.08
N CYS A 36 -12.49 28.81 0.78
CA CYS A 36 -12.32 27.68 1.67
C CYS A 36 -11.78 28.29 2.96
N ALA A 37 -12.67 28.52 3.92
CA ALA A 37 -12.34 29.10 5.20
C ALA A 37 -11.14 28.32 5.70
N LEU A 38 -10.12 29.06 6.12
CA LEU A 38 -9.07 28.53 6.97
C LEU A 38 -9.78 28.02 8.23
N VAL A 39 -10.31 26.79 8.17
CA VAL A 39 -10.53 26.02 9.36
C VAL A 39 -9.11 25.76 9.83
N GLU A 40 -8.68 26.51 10.85
CA GLU A 40 -7.52 26.14 11.64
C GLU A 40 -7.73 24.66 11.97
N GLN A 41 -6.98 23.81 11.27
CA GLN A 41 -7.14 22.39 11.38
C GLN A 41 -6.62 22.04 12.77
N LEU A 42 -7.54 21.96 13.75
CA LEU A 42 -7.25 21.55 15.12
C LEU A 42 -6.33 20.33 15.05
N SER A 43 -5.22 20.41 15.78
CA SER A 43 -4.12 19.45 15.66
C SER A 43 -4.65 18.02 15.82
N GLY A 44 -4.37 17.13 14.85
CA GLY A 44 -4.77 15.72 14.90
C GLY A 44 -5.97 15.31 14.03
N MET A 45 -6.64 16.21 13.31
CA MET A 45 -7.72 15.82 12.37
C MET A 45 -7.19 15.17 11.09
N THR A 46 -7.91 14.15 10.60
CA THR A 46 -7.62 13.51 9.31
C THR A 46 -8.39 14.15 8.17
N GLY A 47 -7.72 14.31 7.03
CA GLY A 47 -8.34 14.78 5.80
C GLY A 47 -9.03 13.68 4.99
N GLY A 48 -8.93 12.40 5.37
CA GLY A 48 -9.58 11.30 4.66
C GLY A 48 -11.09 11.30 4.87
N LYS A 49 -11.86 10.93 3.84
CA LYS A 49 -13.33 10.86 3.92
C LYS A 49 -13.77 9.50 4.46
N LEU A 50 -14.77 9.46 5.35
CA LEU A 50 -15.37 8.21 5.81
C LEU A 50 -15.86 7.38 4.62
N LEU A 51 -15.69 6.05 4.73
CA LEU A 51 -16.27 5.11 3.77
C LEU A 51 -17.80 5.13 3.88
N HIS A 52 -18.29 4.93 5.11
CA HIS A 52 -19.70 5.02 5.49
C HIS A 52 -19.81 6.01 6.66
N PRO A 53 -20.53 7.14 6.51
CA PRO A 53 -20.86 7.99 7.64
C PRO A 53 -21.87 7.26 8.55
N SER A 54 -21.85 7.55 9.86
CA SER A 54 -22.85 7.02 10.78
C SER A 54 -24.20 7.69 10.54
N GLN A 55 -25.30 6.95 10.73
CA GLN A 55 -26.66 7.48 10.55
C GLN A 55 -26.91 8.75 11.39
N ASP A 56 -26.33 8.82 12.59
CA ASP A 56 -26.49 9.95 13.52
C ASP A 56 -25.79 11.25 13.07
N ASN A 57 -24.78 11.16 12.19
CA ASN A 57 -23.99 12.31 11.76
C ASN A 57 -24.37 12.83 10.35
N GLY A 58 -25.47 12.31 9.79
CA GLY A 58 -25.91 12.62 8.43
C GLY A 58 -24.89 12.22 7.35
N ASP A 59 -24.91 12.92 6.21
CA ASP A 59 -24.03 12.65 5.07
C ASP A 59 -22.62 13.29 5.20
N ASP A 60 -22.23 13.77 6.39
CA ASP A 60 -20.91 14.39 6.57
C ASP A 60 -19.79 13.35 6.61
N LEU A 61 -19.13 13.19 5.45
CA LEU A 61 -18.00 12.30 5.26
C LEU A 61 -16.72 12.76 5.99
N MET A 62 -16.66 13.98 6.51
CA MET A 62 -15.47 14.56 7.15
C MET A 62 -15.52 14.47 8.68
N VAL A 63 -16.59 13.91 9.25
CA VAL A 63 -16.71 13.63 10.68
C VAL A 63 -15.49 12.85 11.19
N GLN A 64 -15.00 13.24 12.36
CA GLN A 64 -13.80 12.66 12.97
C GLN A 64 -14.15 11.45 13.85
N THR A 65 -14.53 10.35 13.22
CA THR A 65 -14.73 9.05 13.91
C THR A 65 -13.41 8.29 14.05
N ILE A 66 -13.09 7.87 15.27
CA ILE A 66 -11.92 7.04 15.59
C ILE A 66 -12.12 5.62 15.04
N GLY A 67 -11.05 5.03 14.48
CA GLY A 67 -11.04 3.63 14.03
C GLY A 67 -11.73 3.36 12.69
N ALA A 68 -12.64 4.24 12.27
CA ALA A 68 -13.42 4.10 11.04
C ALA A 68 -12.56 4.11 9.76
N VAL A 69 -12.94 3.27 8.79
CA VAL A 69 -12.28 3.19 7.47
C VAL A 69 -12.51 4.46 6.67
N ARG A 70 -11.44 4.94 6.03
CA ARG A 70 -11.46 6.17 5.22
C ARG A 70 -10.96 5.92 3.81
N THR A 71 -11.43 6.75 2.88
CA THR A 71 -11.10 6.74 1.46
C THR A 71 -10.24 7.94 1.08
N LYS A 72 -9.48 7.78 -0.01
CA LYS A 72 -8.70 8.83 -0.66
C LYS A 72 -9.41 9.35 -1.91
N PRO A 73 -9.03 10.53 -2.42
CA PRO A 73 -8.28 11.58 -1.73
C PRO A 73 -9.16 12.28 -0.69
N GLY A 74 -8.51 13.02 0.22
CA GLY A 74 -9.23 13.88 1.16
C GLY A 74 -9.92 15.08 0.50
N ARG A 75 -9.32 15.59 -0.58
CA ARG A 75 -9.86 16.69 -1.40
C ARG A 75 -10.15 16.19 -2.81
N GLY A 76 -11.33 16.53 -3.35
CA GLY A 76 -11.79 16.06 -4.65
C GLY A 76 -12.66 14.80 -4.60
N VAL A 77 -12.85 14.17 -5.76
CA VAL A 77 -13.71 12.99 -5.95
C VAL A 77 -13.07 11.76 -5.31
N ARG A 78 -13.85 11.02 -4.50
CA ARG A 78 -13.39 9.78 -3.84
C ARG A 78 -12.99 8.72 -4.86
N THR A 79 -11.94 7.98 -4.53
CA THR A 79 -11.49 6.78 -5.25
C THR A 79 -11.80 5.54 -4.42
N LEU A 80 -11.67 4.36 -5.03
CA LEU A 80 -11.79 3.06 -4.34
C LEU A 80 -10.55 2.69 -3.50
N SER A 81 -9.66 3.65 -3.21
CA SER A 81 -8.50 3.44 -2.35
C SER A 81 -8.80 3.86 -0.92
N VAL A 82 -8.71 2.92 0.01
CA VAL A 82 -8.67 3.24 1.44
C VAL A 82 -7.41 4.02 1.82
N SER A 83 -7.42 4.60 3.02
CA SER A 83 -6.31 5.35 3.60
C SER A 83 -5.06 4.46 3.81
N CYS A 84 -3.89 5.08 3.97
CA CYS A 84 -2.66 4.31 4.26
C CYS A 84 -2.70 3.65 5.63
N SER A 85 -3.28 4.30 6.65
CA SER A 85 -3.46 3.72 7.98
C SER A 85 -4.35 2.47 7.94
N ASP A 86 -5.38 2.45 7.10
CA ASP A 86 -6.23 1.27 6.89
C ASP A 86 -5.46 0.12 6.26
N LYS A 87 -4.64 0.39 5.24
CA LYS A 87 -3.78 -0.64 4.63
C LYS A 87 -2.77 -1.18 5.63
N MET A 88 -2.12 -0.31 6.42
CA MET A 88 -1.16 -0.74 7.44
C MET A 88 -1.82 -1.58 8.54
N ALA A 89 -3.03 -1.23 8.98
CA ALA A 89 -3.77 -2.05 9.94
C ALA A 89 -4.12 -3.42 9.39
N ARG A 90 -4.54 -3.52 8.12
CA ARG A 90 -4.71 -4.81 7.45
C ARG A 90 -3.39 -5.60 7.43
N TRP A 91 -2.29 -4.97 7.05
CA TRP A 91 -0.97 -5.62 6.99
C TRP A 91 -0.46 -6.08 8.35
N ALA A 92 -0.84 -5.38 9.43
CA ALA A 92 -0.53 -5.81 10.80
C ALA A 92 -1.18 -7.14 11.18
N ILE A 93 -2.19 -7.63 10.42
CA ILE A 93 -2.92 -8.86 10.72
C ILE A 93 -2.59 -9.97 9.74
N VAL A 94 -2.70 -9.69 8.45
CA VAL A 94 -2.53 -10.72 7.41
C VAL A 94 -1.16 -10.66 6.73
N GLY A 95 -0.31 -9.72 7.14
CA GLY A 95 1.02 -9.51 6.60
C GLY A 95 1.05 -8.71 5.29
N VAL A 96 2.25 -8.24 4.95
CA VAL A 96 2.51 -7.36 3.80
C VAL A 96 2.61 -8.12 2.47
N GLN A 97 2.91 -9.42 2.52
CA GLN A 97 3.16 -10.29 1.36
C GLN A 97 1.91 -10.50 0.48
N GLY A 98 0.71 -10.40 1.06
CA GLY A 98 -0.55 -10.61 0.35
C GLY A 98 -0.82 -12.08 -0.01
N ALA A 99 -2.02 -12.33 -0.53
CA ALA A 99 -2.55 -13.70 -0.73
C ALA A 99 -1.68 -14.58 -1.64
N LEU A 100 -1.16 -14.06 -2.75
CA LEU A 100 -0.39 -14.88 -3.71
C LEU A 100 0.92 -15.37 -3.10
N LEU A 101 1.76 -14.48 -2.57
CA LEU A 101 3.02 -14.88 -1.94
C LEU A 101 2.79 -15.80 -0.74
N MET A 102 1.65 -15.67 -0.07
CA MET A 102 1.31 -16.54 1.05
C MET A 102 1.06 -18.00 0.64
N LEU A 103 0.96 -18.32 -0.65
CA LEU A 103 0.98 -19.70 -1.17
C LEU A 103 2.39 -20.31 -1.17
N LEU A 104 3.43 -19.48 -1.20
CA LEU A 104 4.84 -19.89 -1.24
C LEU A 104 5.54 -19.78 0.13
N LEU A 105 4.98 -19.00 1.04
CA LEU A 105 5.56 -18.74 2.35
C LEU A 105 4.93 -19.65 3.42
N GLU A 106 5.73 -20.07 4.38
CA GLU A 106 5.26 -20.80 5.57
C GLU A 106 4.63 -19.87 6.60
N LYS A 107 5.17 -18.65 6.74
CA LYS A 107 4.75 -17.65 7.74
C LYS A 107 4.51 -16.28 7.09
N PRO A 108 3.52 -15.51 7.58
CA PRO A 108 3.28 -14.15 7.12
C PRO A 108 4.45 -13.21 7.47
N ILE A 109 4.62 -12.16 6.65
CA ILE A 109 5.66 -11.15 6.83
C ILE A 109 5.03 -9.89 7.40
N TYR A 110 5.57 -9.41 8.52
CA TYR A 110 5.09 -8.20 9.19
C TYR A 110 6.17 -7.11 9.24
N PHE A 111 5.75 -5.85 9.26
CA PHE A 111 6.66 -4.77 9.61
C PHE A 111 6.98 -4.85 11.09
N LYS A 112 8.26 -5.02 11.43
CA LYS A 112 8.72 -4.91 12.83
C LYS A 112 8.57 -3.48 13.36
N THR A 113 8.81 -2.49 12.51
CA THR A 113 8.94 -1.09 12.93
C THR A 113 8.38 -0.16 11.87
N LEU A 114 7.71 0.91 12.31
CA LEU A 114 7.31 2.06 11.51
C LEU A 114 8.12 3.28 11.93
N VAL A 115 8.95 3.75 11.01
CA VAL A 115 9.86 4.88 11.26
C VAL A 115 9.24 6.16 10.73
N LEU A 116 9.06 7.14 11.61
CA LEU A 116 8.60 8.48 11.27
C LEU A 116 9.79 9.39 10.97
N CYS A 117 9.62 10.32 10.03
CA CYS A 117 10.63 11.32 9.74
C CYS A 117 10.84 12.23 10.95
N LYS A 118 12.11 12.59 11.20
CA LYS A 118 12.49 13.57 12.23
C LYS A 118 11.65 14.85 12.12
N ASP A 119 11.25 15.40 13.26
CA ASP A 119 10.48 16.65 13.39
C ASP A 119 9.19 16.69 12.56
N THR A 120 8.58 15.53 12.33
CA THR A 120 7.22 15.44 11.81
C THR A 120 6.28 15.37 12.99
N ASP A 121 5.35 16.32 13.14
CA ASP A 121 4.39 16.26 14.25
C ASP A 121 3.55 14.99 14.11
N HIS A 122 3.50 14.24 15.19
CA HIS A 122 2.79 12.97 15.27
C HIS A 122 2.31 12.74 16.71
N CYS A 123 1.32 11.88 16.85
CA CYS A 123 0.85 11.36 18.12
C CYS A 123 1.01 9.84 18.07
N VAL A 124 1.89 9.30 18.90
CA VAL A 124 2.22 7.87 18.93
C VAL A 124 0.98 7.06 19.30
N GLU A 125 0.16 7.55 20.23
CA GLU A 125 -1.09 6.93 20.66
C GLU A 125 -2.10 6.87 19.52
N ALA A 126 -2.20 7.93 18.72
CA ALA A 126 -3.08 7.97 17.55
C ALA A 126 -2.61 6.99 16.47
N LEU A 127 -1.30 6.89 16.23
CA LEU A 127 -0.72 5.92 15.30
C LEU A 127 -0.93 4.48 15.78
N ARG A 128 -0.63 4.19 17.05
CA ARG A 128 -0.86 2.88 17.67
C ARG A 128 -2.32 2.48 17.56
N ARG A 129 -3.25 3.39 17.89
CA ARG A 129 -4.69 3.17 17.75
C ARG A 129 -5.11 2.91 16.31
N ALA A 130 -4.60 3.67 15.36
CA ALA A 130 -4.95 3.55 13.94
C ALA A 130 -4.41 2.28 13.28
N ILE A 131 -3.25 1.78 13.71
CA ILE A 131 -2.59 0.62 13.10
C ILE A 131 -2.95 -0.68 13.82
N TRP A 132 -2.95 -0.68 15.15
CA TRP A 132 -3.12 -1.89 15.96
C TRP A 132 -4.30 -1.82 16.93
N GLY A 133 -4.43 -0.75 17.73
CA GLY A 133 -5.37 -0.69 18.85
C GLY A 133 -6.83 -0.95 18.45
N ARG A 134 -7.25 -0.48 17.26
CA ARG A 134 -8.60 -0.76 16.74
C ARG A 134 -8.87 -2.24 16.40
N LEU A 135 -7.84 -3.09 16.37
CA LEU A 135 -7.91 -4.49 16.02
C LEU A 135 -7.91 -5.39 17.26
N GLU A 136 -7.45 -4.88 18.41
CA GLU A 136 -7.20 -5.67 19.63
C GLU A 136 -8.43 -6.48 20.05
N ALA A 137 -9.61 -5.85 20.09
CA ALA A 137 -10.86 -6.53 20.43
C ALA A 137 -11.19 -7.67 19.44
N ALA A 138 -11.08 -7.41 18.14
CA ALA A 138 -11.37 -8.41 17.11
C ALA A 138 -10.38 -9.58 17.16
N ILE A 139 -9.09 -9.31 17.38
CA ILE A 139 -8.07 -10.36 17.52
C ILE A 139 -8.40 -11.24 18.73
N GLU A 140 -8.75 -10.63 19.87
CA GLU A 140 -9.10 -11.37 21.08
C GLU A 140 -10.31 -12.28 20.87
N THR A 141 -11.38 -11.76 20.26
CA THR A 141 -12.60 -12.54 19.97
C THR A 141 -12.36 -13.67 18.98
N LEU A 142 -11.39 -13.51 18.07
CA LEU A 142 -11.08 -14.48 17.00
C LEU A 142 -9.91 -15.40 17.37
N LYS A 143 -9.50 -15.46 18.65
CA LYS A 143 -8.51 -16.44 19.10
C LYS A 143 -9.14 -17.83 19.12
N GLU A 144 -8.54 -18.75 18.37
CA GLU A 144 -8.94 -20.15 18.40
C GLU A 144 -8.56 -20.80 19.75
N PRO A 145 -9.48 -21.50 20.44
CA PRO A 145 -9.16 -22.23 21.67
C PRO A 145 -8.13 -23.34 21.38
N GLY A 146 -6.91 -23.19 21.90
CA GLY A 146 -5.88 -24.23 21.83
C GLY A 146 -5.12 -24.36 20.50
N GLY A 147 -5.25 -23.41 19.57
CA GLY A 147 -4.63 -23.46 18.24
C GLY A 147 -3.36 -22.60 18.08
N SER A 148 -2.44 -23.06 17.22
CA SER A 148 -1.37 -22.22 16.65
C SER A 148 -1.98 -21.27 15.62
N ASP A 149 -2.11 -19.98 15.94
CA ASP A 149 -2.62 -18.98 14.99
C ASP A 149 -1.64 -18.83 13.81
N SER A 150 -2.08 -19.20 12.61
CA SER A 150 -1.30 -19.05 11.37
C SER A 150 -1.06 -17.57 11.02
N PHE A 151 -1.86 -16.67 11.58
CA PHE A 151 -1.78 -15.22 11.40
C PHE A 151 -1.92 -14.51 12.76
N PRO A 152 -0.87 -14.56 13.60
CA PRO A 152 -0.90 -13.98 14.94
C PRO A 152 -1.00 -12.44 14.92
N GLY A 153 -0.77 -11.83 13.76
CA GLY A 153 -0.61 -10.39 13.63
C GLY A 153 0.67 -9.88 14.31
N HIS A 154 0.93 -8.58 14.17
CA HIS A 154 2.04 -7.90 14.79
C HIS A 154 1.75 -6.42 14.97
N CYS A 155 1.90 -5.91 16.20
CA CYS A 155 1.91 -4.48 16.47
C CYS A 155 3.33 -3.95 16.19
N PRO A 156 3.55 -3.15 15.14
CA PRO A 156 4.88 -2.61 14.87
C PRO A 156 5.30 -1.60 15.93
N ASP A 157 6.60 -1.56 16.23
CA ASP A 157 7.20 -0.49 17.01
C ASP A 157 7.09 0.83 16.24
N ILE A 158 6.65 1.90 16.90
CA ILE A 158 6.59 3.23 16.30
C ILE A 158 7.79 4.03 16.81
N VAL A 159 8.69 4.39 15.92
CA VAL A 159 9.92 5.12 16.26
C VAL A 159 10.05 6.36 15.39
N THR A 160 10.71 7.38 15.91
CA THR A 160 11.06 8.57 15.13
C THR A 160 12.54 8.53 14.78
N ALA A 161 12.88 8.80 13.52
CA ALA A 161 14.25 8.87 13.06
C ALA A 161 15.03 9.92 13.88
N GLN A 162 16.14 9.49 14.48
CA GLN A 162 17.09 10.35 15.15
C GLN A 162 18.25 10.65 14.20
N ASN A 163 18.89 11.82 14.34
CA ASN A 163 20.08 12.20 13.57
C ASN A 163 19.92 12.27 12.03
N GLY A 164 18.69 12.24 11.52
CA GLY A 164 18.39 12.44 10.10
C GLY A 164 18.27 13.91 9.69
N LEU A 165 18.39 14.16 8.38
CA LEU A 165 18.05 15.45 7.80
C LEU A 165 16.52 15.64 7.80
N PRO A 166 16.01 16.81 8.22
CA PRO A 166 14.59 17.09 8.13
C PRO A 166 14.14 17.12 6.67
N PHE A 167 13.02 16.48 6.36
CA PHE A 167 12.47 16.56 5.02
C PHE A 167 12.04 18.00 4.71
N ARG A 168 12.68 18.61 3.70
CA ARG A 168 12.49 20.02 3.32
C ARG A 168 11.03 20.41 3.11
N PHE A 169 10.21 19.50 2.59
CA PHE A 169 8.80 19.77 2.27
C PHE A 169 7.82 19.14 3.28
N ARG A 170 8.25 18.86 4.52
CA ARG A 170 7.37 18.33 5.57
C ARG A 170 6.18 19.27 5.83
N LYS A 171 5.05 18.68 6.25
CA LYS A 171 3.75 19.37 6.43
C LYS A 171 3.85 20.57 7.38
N ASN A 172 4.64 20.44 8.45
CA ASN A 172 4.72 21.42 9.54
C ASN A 172 6.12 22.06 9.61
N ARG A 173 6.70 22.38 8.45
CA ARG A 173 7.96 23.14 8.40
C ARG A 173 7.71 24.61 8.78
N PRO A 174 8.68 25.30 9.39
CA PRO A 174 8.66 26.76 9.48
C PRO A 174 8.55 27.35 8.08
N GLN A 175 7.56 28.21 7.82
CA GLN A 175 7.46 28.89 6.53
C GLN A 175 8.55 29.96 6.43
N PRO A 176 9.37 29.99 5.36
CA PRO A 176 10.28 31.10 5.10
C PRO A 176 9.48 32.39 4.96
N LYS A 177 9.97 33.51 5.53
CA LYS A 177 9.29 34.83 5.49
C LYS A 177 8.97 35.33 4.06
N ASN A 178 9.63 34.79 3.04
CA ASN A 178 9.52 35.23 1.64
C ASN A 178 8.89 34.19 0.70
N ASP A 179 8.31 33.12 1.25
CA ASP A 179 7.73 32.03 0.48
C ASP A 179 6.20 32.05 0.63
N ASN A 180 5.48 32.11 -0.49
CA ASN A 180 4.01 32.13 -0.51
C ASN A 180 3.37 30.81 -0.03
N GLY A 181 4.17 29.82 0.41
CA GLY A 181 3.70 28.66 1.16
C GLY A 181 2.82 27.68 0.36
N LYS A 182 2.59 27.93 -0.93
CA LYS A 182 1.73 27.12 -1.80
C LYS A 182 2.55 26.05 -2.49
N TYR A 183 2.61 24.87 -1.88
CA TYR A 183 3.28 23.71 -2.43
C TYR A 183 2.26 22.74 -2.99
N GLN A 184 2.48 22.29 -4.22
CA GLN A 184 1.65 21.28 -4.85
C GLN A 184 2.36 19.93 -4.78
N PRO A 185 1.67 18.86 -4.34
CA PRO A 185 2.23 17.51 -4.45
C PRO A 185 2.49 17.18 -5.92
N SER A 186 3.60 16.50 -6.19
CA SER A 186 3.87 15.95 -7.53
C SER A 186 2.72 15.02 -7.96
N PRO A 187 2.28 15.09 -9.23
CA PRO A 187 1.33 14.11 -9.77
C PRO A 187 1.97 12.74 -10.01
N CYS A 188 3.30 12.64 -9.92
CA CYS A 188 4.06 11.42 -10.16
C CYS A 188 4.57 10.78 -8.86
N GLY A 189 4.56 9.45 -8.82
CA GLY A 189 5.27 8.64 -7.83
C GLY A 189 6.60 8.11 -8.36
N ILE A 190 7.58 7.89 -7.48
CA ILE A 190 8.82 7.19 -7.81
C ILE A 190 8.78 5.83 -7.11
N VAL A 191 9.08 4.77 -7.86
CA VAL A 191 9.21 3.41 -7.36
C VAL A 191 10.65 2.99 -7.60
N TRP A 192 11.34 2.51 -6.57
CA TRP A 192 12.67 1.91 -6.69
C TRP A 192 12.70 0.58 -5.94
N CYS A 193 13.29 -0.43 -6.57
CA CYS A 193 13.53 -1.76 -6.01
C CYS A 193 14.98 -2.15 -6.32
N ASN A 194 15.66 -2.81 -5.38
CA ASN A 194 16.99 -3.36 -5.63
C ASN A 194 16.90 -4.63 -6.48
N VAL A 195 16.77 -4.46 -7.79
CA VAL A 195 16.68 -5.54 -8.78
C VAL A 195 17.53 -5.19 -9.99
N SER A 196 18.05 -6.19 -10.70
CA SER A 196 18.89 -5.97 -11.89
C SER A 196 18.09 -5.33 -13.04
N GLU A 197 16.88 -5.81 -13.27
CA GLU A 197 16.03 -5.36 -14.37
C GLU A 197 15.08 -4.25 -13.91
N ARG A 198 15.18 -3.08 -14.54
CA ARG A 198 14.29 -1.93 -14.34
C ARG A 198 14.14 -1.54 -12.84
N PRO A 199 15.27 -1.19 -12.16
CA PRO A 199 15.29 -0.92 -10.71
C PRO A 199 14.48 0.29 -10.29
N HIS A 200 14.17 1.23 -11.19
CA HIS A 200 13.33 2.37 -10.88
C HIS A 200 12.33 2.69 -11.99
N GLU A 201 11.17 3.18 -11.57
CA GLU A 201 10.10 3.63 -12.45
C GLU A 201 9.48 4.91 -11.88
N VAL A 202 9.08 5.81 -12.77
CA VAL A 202 8.22 6.94 -12.41
C VAL A 202 6.80 6.58 -12.83
N GLU A 203 5.87 6.66 -11.88
CA GLU A 203 4.45 6.41 -12.08
C GLU A 203 3.70 7.73 -12.24
N ILE A 204 2.73 7.74 -13.16
CA ILE A 204 1.71 8.78 -13.25
C ILE A 204 0.35 8.13 -13.52
N SER A 205 -0.61 8.31 -12.62
CA SER A 205 -1.98 7.78 -12.75
C SER A 205 -2.06 6.26 -13.03
N GLY A 206 -1.24 5.48 -12.34
CA GLY A 206 -1.14 4.02 -12.43
C GLY A 206 -0.35 3.51 -13.64
N ARG A 207 0.34 4.39 -14.38
CA ARG A 207 1.07 4.05 -15.61
C ARG A 207 2.51 4.50 -15.53
N ARG A 208 3.37 3.85 -16.31
CA ARG A 208 4.77 4.27 -16.44
C ARG A 208 4.84 5.62 -17.15
N HIS A 209 5.56 6.56 -16.55
CA HIS A 209 5.85 7.87 -17.13
C HIS A 209 6.77 7.72 -18.35
N GLY A 210 6.72 8.70 -19.27
CA GLY A 210 7.54 8.70 -20.49
C GLY A 210 7.03 7.79 -21.61
N VAL A 211 5.85 7.17 -21.46
CA VAL A 211 5.24 6.34 -22.49
C VAL A 211 4.35 7.18 -23.41
N THR A 212 4.57 7.07 -24.72
CA THR A 212 3.78 7.80 -25.72
C THR A 212 2.30 7.40 -25.68
N LYS A 213 1.40 8.31 -26.07
CA LYS A 213 -0.06 8.05 -26.13
C LYS A 213 -0.41 6.78 -26.91
N ARG A 214 0.32 6.52 -28.00
CA ARG A 214 0.15 5.33 -28.86
C ARG A 214 0.46 4.01 -28.15
N LYS A 215 1.31 4.02 -27.12
CA LYS A 215 1.76 2.83 -26.40
C LYS A 215 1.05 2.64 -25.04
N LEU A 216 0.07 3.48 -24.70
CA LEU A 216 -0.59 3.44 -23.37
C LEU A 216 -1.37 2.15 -23.08
N THR A 217 -1.80 1.42 -24.12
CA THR A 217 -2.52 0.15 -24.01
C THR A 217 -1.62 -1.08 -24.14
N THR A 218 -0.30 -0.88 -24.22
CA THR A 218 0.69 -1.95 -24.44
C THR A 218 1.43 -2.30 -23.14
N PRO A 219 2.10 -3.47 -23.07
CA PRO A 219 2.95 -3.83 -21.93
C PRO A 219 3.99 -2.76 -21.55
N THR A 220 4.45 -1.97 -22.53
CA THR A 220 5.39 -0.86 -22.30
C THR A 220 4.87 0.18 -21.29
N ALA A 221 3.55 0.33 -21.13
CA ALA A 221 2.95 1.27 -20.17
C ALA A 221 2.81 0.70 -18.75
N ARG A 222 2.99 -0.61 -18.55
CA ARG A 222 2.82 -1.29 -17.27
C ARG A 222 3.98 -0.98 -16.32
N LEU A 223 3.65 -0.70 -15.06
CA LEU A 223 4.63 -0.65 -13.96
C LEU A 223 4.91 -2.08 -13.49
N ARG A 224 6.14 -2.39 -13.06
CA ARG A 224 6.49 -3.71 -12.50
C ARG A 224 5.68 -4.04 -11.25
N ILE A 225 5.26 -3.01 -10.51
CA ILE A 225 4.42 -3.15 -9.32
C ILE A 225 2.91 -3.26 -9.63
N SER A 226 2.52 -3.27 -10.91
CA SER A 226 1.12 -3.46 -11.30
C SER A 226 0.68 -4.90 -11.06
N LYS A 227 -0.63 -5.12 -10.87
CA LYS A 227 -1.17 -6.47 -10.58
C LYS A 227 -0.76 -7.51 -11.62
N ILE A 228 -0.77 -7.14 -12.90
CA ILE A 228 -0.45 -8.05 -14.01
C ILE A 228 1.03 -8.46 -14.00
N GLU A 229 1.94 -7.51 -13.79
CA GLU A 229 3.39 -7.79 -13.72
C GLU A 229 3.76 -8.58 -12.46
N LEU A 230 3.16 -8.24 -11.31
CA LEU A 230 3.36 -8.99 -10.07
C LEU A 230 2.79 -10.40 -10.15
N PHE A 231 1.65 -10.60 -10.83
CA PHE A 231 1.08 -11.92 -11.03
C PHE A 231 1.93 -12.77 -11.96
N ALA A 232 2.39 -12.22 -13.08
CA ALA A 232 3.33 -12.91 -13.97
C ALA A 232 4.63 -13.29 -13.25
N SER A 233 5.15 -12.39 -12.40
CA SER A 233 6.33 -12.71 -11.58
C SER A 233 6.05 -13.82 -10.58
N PHE A 234 4.89 -13.80 -9.92
CA PHE A 234 4.48 -14.84 -8.98
C PHE A 234 4.37 -16.20 -9.67
N LEU A 235 3.72 -16.30 -10.84
CA LEU A 235 3.57 -17.57 -11.56
C LEU A 235 4.92 -18.20 -11.91
N ARG A 236 5.86 -17.40 -12.43
CA ARG A 236 7.23 -17.88 -12.71
C ARG A 236 7.95 -18.39 -11.46
N THR A 237 7.78 -17.71 -10.33
CA THR A 237 8.37 -18.16 -9.06
C THR A 237 7.69 -19.43 -8.57
N TYR A 238 6.36 -19.53 -8.70
CA TYR A 238 5.59 -20.69 -8.29
C TYR A 238 5.98 -21.93 -9.07
N GLU A 239 6.02 -21.86 -10.41
CA GLU A 239 6.43 -22.95 -11.29
C GLU A 239 7.85 -23.45 -11.00
N ARG A 240 8.80 -22.53 -10.75
CA ARG A 240 10.16 -22.91 -10.36
C ARG A 240 10.18 -23.69 -9.05
N GLN A 241 9.34 -23.30 -8.08
CA GLN A 241 9.26 -23.97 -6.79
C GLN A 241 8.61 -25.35 -6.91
N THR A 242 7.56 -25.49 -7.75
CA THR A 242 6.89 -26.78 -7.96
C THR A 242 7.83 -27.78 -8.64
N ILE A 243 8.57 -27.35 -9.66
CA ILE A 243 9.56 -28.20 -10.34
C ILE A 243 10.66 -28.64 -9.37
N ALA A 244 11.17 -27.73 -8.54
CA ALA A 244 12.20 -28.08 -7.55
C ALA A 244 11.71 -29.16 -6.57
N MET A 245 10.45 -29.05 -6.11
CA MET A 245 9.82 -30.03 -5.23
C MET A 245 9.63 -31.40 -5.90
N ASP A 246 9.21 -31.44 -7.17
CA ASP A 246 9.03 -32.70 -7.93
C ASP A 246 10.38 -33.40 -8.20
N ASP A 247 11.46 -32.64 -8.40
CA ASP A 247 12.82 -33.14 -8.59
C ASP A 247 13.49 -33.63 -7.27
N GLY A 248 12.79 -33.60 -6.13
CA GLY A 248 13.36 -33.95 -4.82
C GLY A 248 14.42 -32.97 -4.30
N ARG A 249 14.53 -31.78 -4.91
CA ARG A 249 15.40 -30.70 -4.43
C ARG A 249 14.61 -29.84 -3.45
N HIS A 250 14.89 -29.96 -2.16
CA HIS A 250 14.37 -28.98 -1.21
C HIS A 250 14.88 -27.56 -1.54
N SER A 251 14.00 -26.61 -1.25
CA SER A 251 13.96 -25.17 -1.51
C SER A 251 15.27 -24.44 -1.80
N ILE A 252 15.17 -23.30 -2.51
CA ILE A 252 16.14 -22.20 -2.44
C ILE A 252 16.63 -22.10 -0.98
N PRO A 253 17.92 -22.29 -0.70
CA PRO A 253 18.39 -22.21 0.68
C PRO A 253 18.01 -20.82 1.21
N PRO A 254 17.58 -20.68 2.48
CA PRO A 254 17.63 -19.36 3.10
C PRO A 254 19.04 -18.84 2.85
N ASN A 255 19.21 -17.59 2.43
CA ASN A 255 20.53 -16.99 2.23
C ASN A 255 21.44 -17.42 3.39
N GLU A 256 22.28 -18.43 3.17
CA GLU A 256 23.27 -18.80 4.16
C GLU A 256 24.19 -17.58 4.20
N PRO A 257 24.50 -17.04 5.38
CA PRO A 257 25.53 -16.04 5.48
C PRO A 257 26.79 -16.71 4.95
N THR A 258 27.22 -16.31 3.76
CA THR A 258 28.55 -16.66 3.27
C THR A 258 29.52 -16.13 4.32
N ASP A 259 30.14 -17.05 5.03
CA ASP A 259 31.20 -16.80 5.98
C ASP A 259 32.38 -16.24 5.18
N GLY A 260 32.37 -14.91 5.01
CA GLY A 260 33.18 -14.25 3.99
C GLY A 260 32.67 -12.85 3.68
N GLY A 261 32.81 -11.94 4.65
CA GLY A 261 32.65 -10.50 4.44
C GLY A 261 31.24 -9.99 4.73
N ALA A 262 30.99 -9.66 6.00
CA ALA A 262 29.97 -8.70 6.36
C ALA A 262 30.31 -7.33 5.76
N GLU A 263 29.95 -7.09 4.50
CA GLU A 263 29.69 -5.73 4.05
C GLU A 263 28.28 -5.37 4.52
N ASP A 264 28.26 -4.70 5.67
CA ASP A 264 27.13 -3.95 6.20
C ASP A 264 26.37 -3.23 5.07
N LEU A 265 25.14 -3.66 4.81
CA LEU A 265 24.11 -2.86 4.11
C LEU A 265 23.64 -1.63 4.93
N ASN A 266 24.39 -1.28 5.98
CA ASN A 266 24.20 -0.11 6.82
C ASN A 266 25.46 0.78 6.79
N ASN A 267 25.93 1.20 5.62
CA ASN A 267 26.91 2.28 5.52
C ASN A 267 26.76 3.10 4.23
N LEU A 268 25.83 4.05 4.24
CA LEU A 268 25.97 5.32 3.51
C LEU A 268 25.84 6.48 4.50
N VAL A 269 26.72 6.50 5.51
CA VAL A 269 27.19 7.73 6.14
C VAL A 269 28.68 7.55 6.40
N SER A 270 29.50 8.25 5.61
CA SER A 270 30.95 8.30 5.78
C SER A 270 31.32 8.65 7.22
N SER A 271 32.16 7.82 7.80
CA SER A 271 32.75 7.89 9.13
C SER A 271 33.51 9.18 9.37
N GLN A 272 33.02 10.02 10.28
CA GLN A 272 33.82 10.84 11.19
C GLN A 272 32.92 11.51 12.24
N ARG A 273 32.70 10.85 13.38
CA ARG A 273 32.92 11.37 14.75
C ARG A 273 32.48 10.36 15.79
N GLN A 274 33.43 10.07 16.67
CA GLN A 274 33.41 9.11 17.75
C GLN A 274 32.50 9.52 18.92
N GLN A 275 32.03 8.49 19.62
CA GLN A 275 31.85 8.39 21.08
C GLN A 275 30.92 9.38 21.78
N HIS A 276 29.73 8.92 22.18
CA HIS A 276 29.40 8.77 23.61
C HIS A 276 28.05 8.09 23.88
N ASN A 277 28.07 7.28 24.93
CA ASN A 277 27.00 6.85 25.83
C ASN A 277 26.19 5.57 25.59
N ARG A 278 26.33 4.72 26.62
CA ARG A 278 25.75 3.43 26.92
C ARG A 278 24.44 3.56 27.72
N THR A 279 23.75 2.42 27.76
CA THR A 279 22.88 1.90 28.84
C THR A 279 21.47 2.49 28.97
N ILE A 280 20.44 1.69 28.67
CA ILE A 280 19.22 1.58 29.51
C ILE A 280 18.79 0.10 29.55
N THR A 281 18.49 -0.33 30.77
CA THR A 281 18.24 -1.67 31.32
C THR A 281 16.81 -2.17 31.19
N ASP A 282 16.69 -3.51 31.17
CA ASP A 282 15.51 -4.35 31.40
C ASP A 282 14.81 -4.11 32.74
N HIS A 283 13.47 -4.29 32.76
CA HIS A 283 12.59 -4.66 33.90
C HIS A 283 11.12 -4.51 33.45
N HIS A 284 10.10 -5.34 33.74
CA HIS A 284 9.87 -6.45 34.65
C HIS A 284 8.76 -7.38 34.10
N ARG A 285 8.87 -8.67 34.42
CA ARG A 285 7.86 -9.73 34.33
C ARG A 285 7.17 -9.84 35.70
N ALA A 286 5.84 -10.01 35.75
CA ALA A 286 5.13 -10.43 36.95
C ALA A 286 4.05 -11.46 36.61
N VAL A 287 4.02 -12.49 37.45
CA VAL A 287 3.25 -13.74 37.39
C VAL A 287 1.99 -13.59 38.24
N ALA A 288 0.88 -14.20 37.81
CA ALA A 288 -0.17 -14.64 38.73
C ALA A 288 -0.76 -15.97 38.23
N ALA A 289 -0.73 -16.96 39.11
CA ALA A 289 -1.30 -18.29 38.94
C ALA A 289 -2.51 -18.43 39.87
N THR A 290 -3.59 -19.08 39.42
CA THR A 290 -4.55 -19.74 40.32
C THR A 290 -5.27 -20.92 39.64
N ALA A 291 -5.26 -22.01 40.41
CA ALA A 291 -5.89 -23.33 40.39
C ALA A 291 -7.16 -23.63 39.56
N ALA A 292 -7.23 -24.91 39.21
CA ALA A 292 -8.23 -25.65 38.44
C ALA A 292 -9.48 -26.09 39.25
N VAL A 293 -10.57 -26.39 38.53
CA VAL A 293 -11.56 -27.42 38.89
C VAL A 293 -12.06 -28.09 37.60
N ALA A 294 -12.09 -29.43 37.61
CA ALA A 294 -12.49 -30.31 36.52
C ALA A 294 -13.99 -30.67 36.56
N GLY A 295 -14.55 -30.99 35.40
CA GLY A 295 -15.86 -31.63 35.21
C GLY A 295 -15.99 -32.14 33.77
N GLU A 296 -16.22 -33.44 33.61
CA GLU A 296 -16.12 -34.23 32.37
C GLU A 296 -17.44 -34.34 31.55
N SER A 297 -17.26 -34.79 30.30
CA SER A 297 -18.20 -35.50 29.40
C SER A 297 -19.13 -34.63 28.51
N ALA A 298 -19.34 -34.86 27.21
CA ALA A 298 -18.98 -35.95 26.30
C ALA A 298 -19.02 -35.49 24.82
N ALA A 299 -18.33 -36.25 23.97
CA ALA A 299 -18.58 -36.51 22.55
C ALA A 299 -18.45 -35.37 21.53
N ALA A 300 -17.26 -35.26 20.93
CA ALA A 300 -17.11 -34.68 19.58
C ALA A 300 -16.03 -35.44 18.79
N MET A 301 -16.46 -35.89 17.62
CA MET A 301 -15.76 -36.50 16.48
C MET A 301 -14.24 -36.35 16.43
N GLU A 302 -13.56 -37.48 16.20
CA GLU A 302 -12.18 -37.56 15.73
C GLU A 302 -11.96 -36.66 14.50
N CYS A 303 -11.27 -35.54 14.70
CA CYS A 303 -10.62 -34.80 13.63
C CYS A 303 -9.16 -35.24 13.62
N THR A 304 -8.84 -36.13 12.68
CA THR A 304 -7.48 -36.61 12.44
C THR A 304 -6.60 -35.42 12.05
N SER A 305 -5.58 -35.16 12.85
CA SER A 305 -4.51 -34.20 12.61
C SER A 305 -3.62 -34.67 11.46
N GLN A 306 -4.03 -34.41 10.23
CA GLN A 306 -3.13 -34.48 9.07
C GLN A 306 -2.23 -33.25 9.08
N GLN A 307 -0.96 -33.47 9.41
CA GLN A 307 0.14 -32.58 9.05
C GLN A 307 0.21 -32.52 7.52
N ASN A 308 -0.53 -31.59 6.90
CA ASN A 308 -0.50 -31.42 5.45
C ASN A 308 0.70 -30.56 5.05
N GLY A 309 1.72 -31.20 4.51
CA GLY A 309 2.63 -30.56 3.56
C GLY A 309 1.79 -29.91 2.44
N ARG A 310 2.02 -28.62 2.19
CA ARG A 310 1.23 -27.83 1.24
C ARG A 310 1.48 -28.36 -0.18
N GLN A 311 0.57 -29.18 -0.69
CA GLN A 311 0.68 -29.75 -2.03
C GLN A 311 0.57 -28.64 -3.08
N PRO A 312 1.49 -28.55 -4.05
CA PRO A 312 1.41 -27.59 -5.12
C PRO A 312 0.15 -27.77 -5.98
N VAL A 313 -0.42 -26.66 -6.44
CA VAL A 313 -1.59 -26.65 -7.34
C VAL A 313 -1.09 -26.65 -8.77
N SER A 314 -1.22 -27.79 -9.45
CA SER A 314 -0.65 -28.07 -10.78
C SER A 314 -1.08 -27.14 -11.91
N ASP A 315 -2.18 -26.37 -11.74
CA ASP A 315 -2.79 -25.56 -12.80
C ASP A 315 -2.95 -24.07 -12.46
N ILE A 316 -2.20 -23.55 -11.47
CA ILE A 316 -2.33 -22.14 -11.05
C ILE A 316 -2.11 -21.14 -12.20
N ALA A 317 -1.28 -21.47 -13.19
CA ALA A 317 -1.00 -20.65 -14.37
C ALA A 317 -2.22 -20.46 -15.28
N LYS A 318 -3.18 -21.40 -15.25
CA LYS A 318 -4.44 -21.32 -16.01
C LYS A 318 -5.51 -20.48 -15.28
N LEU A 319 -5.28 -20.13 -14.01
CA LEU A 319 -6.25 -19.37 -13.23
C LEU A 319 -6.18 -17.88 -13.52
N CYS A 320 -7.34 -17.22 -13.48
CA CYS A 320 -7.37 -15.76 -13.41
C CYS A 320 -6.79 -15.28 -12.07
N TYR A 321 -6.35 -14.01 -12.04
CA TYR A 321 -5.74 -13.41 -10.86
C TYR A 321 -6.59 -13.54 -9.58
N SER A 322 -7.91 -13.34 -9.67
CA SER A 322 -8.81 -13.56 -8.53
C SER A 322 -8.89 -15.02 -8.08
N ALA A 323 -8.90 -15.97 -9.00
CA ALA A 323 -8.95 -17.40 -8.69
C ALA A 323 -7.63 -17.90 -8.08
N ALA A 324 -6.49 -17.44 -8.59
CA ALA A 324 -5.19 -17.75 -7.99
C ALA A 324 -5.09 -17.19 -6.55
N LYS A 325 -5.54 -15.95 -6.32
CA LYS A 325 -5.65 -15.40 -4.94
C LYS A 325 -6.59 -16.21 -4.06
N ALA A 326 -7.62 -16.83 -4.64
CA ALA A 326 -8.63 -17.56 -3.89
C ALA A 326 -8.07 -18.83 -3.22
N LEU A 327 -6.98 -19.39 -3.76
CA LEU A 327 -6.29 -20.55 -3.23
C LEU A 327 -5.65 -20.30 -1.85
N SER A 328 -5.36 -19.04 -1.49
CA SER A 328 -4.81 -18.71 -0.17
C SER A 328 -5.93 -18.61 0.86
N THR A 329 -6.52 -19.76 1.20
CA THR A 329 -7.72 -19.88 2.04
C THR A 329 -7.55 -19.21 3.39
N ASP A 330 -6.50 -19.56 4.12
CA ASP A 330 -6.29 -19.11 5.50
C ASP A 330 -6.06 -17.60 5.58
N TYR A 331 -5.27 -17.07 4.63
CA TYR A 331 -5.08 -15.62 4.47
C TYR A 331 -6.41 -14.90 4.26
N ARG A 332 -7.27 -15.45 3.39
CA ARG A 332 -8.56 -14.85 3.05
C ARG A 332 -9.56 -14.94 4.19
N GLN A 333 -9.63 -16.10 4.84
CA GLN A 333 -10.49 -16.32 5.99
C GLN A 333 -10.10 -15.37 7.11
N ARG A 334 -8.81 -15.28 7.46
CA ARG A 334 -8.32 -14.35 8.48
C ARG A 334 -8.65 -12.90 8.14
N TRP A 335 -8.39 -12.48 6.90
CA TRP A 335 -8.74 -11.11 6.49
C TRP A 335 -10.24 -10.86 6.60
N THR A 336 -11.07 -11.82 6.20
CA THR A 336 -12.55 -11.68 6.22
C THR A 336 -13.05 -11.54 7.65
N SER A 337 -12.65 -12.46 8.55
CA SER A 337 -13.07 -12.41 9.96
C SER A 337 -12.66 -11.12 10.64
N VAL A 338 -11.41 -10.67 10.46
CA VAL A 338 -10.93 -9.44 11.09
C VAL A 338 -11.51 -8.18 10.44
N ARG A 339 -11.72 -8.18 9.11
CA ARG A 339 -12.39 -7.08 8.41
C ARG A 339 -13.78 -6.86 8.98
N ASP A 340 -14.55 -7.93 9.11
CA ASP A 340 -15.95 -7.86 9.53
C ASP A 340 -16.06 -7.47 11.02
N ALA A 341 -15.15 -7.98 11.86
CA ALA A 341 -15.11 -7.67 13.28
C ALA A 341 -14.57 -6.27 13.63
N ALA A 342 -13.57 -5.75 12.90
CA ALA A 342 -12.84 -4.54 13.31
C ALA A 342 -13.07 -3.29 12.44
N PHE A 343 -13.52 -3.46 11.19
CA PHE A 343 -13.56 -2.35 10.23
C PHE A 343 -14.96 -1.95 9.78
N GLY A 344 -15.97 -2.79 9.99
CA GLY A 344 -17.38 -2.56 9.62
C GLY A 344 -17.65 -2.52 8.11
N GLY A 345 -16.65 -2.20 7.28
CA GLY A 345 -16.72 -2.20 5.83
C GLY A 345 -15.35 -1.96 5.19
N TRP A 346 -15.26 -2.24 3.90
CA TRP A 346 -14.05 -1.99 3.10
C TRP A 346 -14.45 -1.62 1.68
N THR A 347 -13.58 -0.90 0.96
CA THR A 347 -13.86 -0.55 -0.44
C THR A 347 -13.96 -1.80 -1.31
N GLU A 348 -15.06 -1.96 -2.02
CA GLU A 348 -15.23 -2.99 -3.04
C GLU A 348 -14.66 -2.51 -4.38
N LYS A 349 -13.92 -3.38 -5.07
CA LYS A 349 -13.37 -3.10 -6.38
C LYS A 349 -14.16 -3.87 -7.44
N PRO A 350 -14.38 -3.31 -8.63
CA PRO A 350 -15.01 -4.03 -9.72
C PRO A 350 -14.33 -5.38 -9.97
N ALA A 351 -15.12 -6.44 -10.15
CA ALA A 351 -14.59 -7.77 -10.45
C ALA A 351 -13.66 -7.76 -11.67
N SER A 352 -13.97 -6.95 -12.68
CA SER A 352 -13.13 -6.76 -13.88
C SER A 352 -11.68 -6.35 -13.59
N PHE A 353 -11.37 -5.78 -12.41
CA PHE A 353 -9.99 -5.43 -12.03
C PHE A 353 -9.15 -6.62 -11.54
N GLU A 354 -9.77 -7.79 -11.39
CA GLU A 354 -9.15 -9.03 -10.92
C GLU A 354 -9.41 -10.23 -11.84
N GLN A 355 -10.31 -10.09 -12.81
CA GLN A 355 -10.64 -11.13 -13.81
C GLN A 355 -9.74 -10.99 -15.05
N PHE A 356 -8.44 -11.23 -14.90
CA PHE A 356 -7.48 -11.32 -16.00
C PHE A 356 -6.54 -12.51 -15.80
N GLN A 357 -5.98 -13.04 -16.89
CA GLN A 357 -4.98 -14.11 -16.91
C GLN A 357 -3.66 -13.58 -17.48
N ILE A 358 -2.59 -14.35 -17.34
CA ILE A 358 -1.32 -14.10 -18.06
C ILE A 358 -1.30 -15.05 -19.24
N ASP A 359 -1.23 -14.53 -20.45
CA ASP A 359 -1.06 -15.35 -21.64
C ASP A 359 0.34 -15.98 -21.62
N GLY A 360 0.43 -17.31 -21.67
CA GLY A 360 1.70 -18.05 -21.65
C GLY A 360 2.63 -17.80 -22.85
N SER A 361 2.26 -16.89 -23.74
CA SER A 361 2.99 -16.52 -24.96
C SER A 361 3.68 -15.14 -24.87
N GLU A 362 3.53 -14.36 -23.79
CA GLU A 362 4.32 -13.13 -23.65
C GLU A 362 5.79 -13.50 -23.35
N PRO A 363 6.74 -13.22 -24.26
CA PRO A 363 8.15 -13.47 -24.00
C PRO A 363 8.60 -12.64 -22.79
N ALA A 364 9.47 -13.23 -21.98
CA ALA A 364 10.09 -12.53 -20.87
C ALA A 364 10.75 -11.22 -21.36
N PRO A 365 10.68 -10.13 -20.57
CA PRO A 365 11.42 -8.91 -20.89
C PRO A 365 12.94 -9.11 -20.86
#